data_AF-A0A4R6C0E0-F1
#
_entry.id   AF-A0A4R6C0E0-F1
#
_cell.length_a   1.000
_cell.length_b   1.000
_cell.length_c   1.000
_cell.angle_alpha   90.00
_cell.angle_beta   90.00
_cell.angle_gamma   90.00
#
_symmetry.space_group_name_H-M   'P 1'
#
loop_
_entity.id
_entity.type
_entity.pdbx_description
1 polymer ?
#
loop_
_entity_poly.entity_id
_entity_poly.type
_entity_poly.pdbx_seq_one_letter_code
_entity_poly.pdbx_strand_id
1 'polypeptide(L)'
;MTHYLYIGAKTKLPDDLKQYGSKVSEYKWKTTENRYEFQYELYYELGLNEFNQVVALCRNHLKENRYDTIEVTNGLNSNRYPMVVSHIEKIHIDQLTGQHLQELRVDGMYKIEGNRRY
;
A
#
# COMPACT_ATOMS: atom_id res chain seq x y z
N MET A 1 18.15 4.77 -5.65
CA MET A 1 17.80 3.35 -5.43
C MET A 1 16.29 3.25 -5.61
N THR A 2 15.83 2.44 -6.56
CA THR A 2 14.41 2.42 -6.96
C THR A 2 13.58 1.68 -5.91
N HIS A 3 12.62 2.38 -5.29
CA HIS A 3 11.68 1.82 -4.32
C HIS A 3 10.42 1.37 -5.07
N TYR A 4 9.91 0.17 -4.77
CA TYR A 4 8.67 -0.34 -5.35
C TYR A 4 7.63 -0.36 -4.25
N LEU A 5 6.72 0.60 -4.25
CA LEU A 5 5.58 0.53 -3.34
C LEU A 5 4.41 -0.17 -4.01
N TYR A 6 3.94 -1.21 -3.35
CA TYR A 6 2.74 -1.94 -3.72
C TYR A 6 1.61 -1.56 -2.78
N ILE A 7 0.56 -0.95 -3.30
CA ILE A 7 -0.61 -0.54 -2.52
C ILE A 7 -1.81 -1.37 -2.94
N GLY A 8 -2.39 -2.10 -2.02
CA GLY A 8 -3.59 -2.89 -2.25
C GLY A 8 -4.70 -2.61 -1.26
N ALA A 9 -5.93 -2.91 -1.64
CA ALA A 9 -7.09 -2.85 -0.76
C ALA A 9 -8.12 -3.89 -1.16
N LYS A 10 -9.17 -4.06 -0.35
CA LYS A 10 -10.30 -4.94 -0.68
C LYS A 10 -11.20 -4.30 -1.74
N THR A 11 -11.43 -3.00 -1.66
CA THR A 11 -12.20 -2.28 -2.67
C THR A 11 -11.29 -1.52 -3.63
N LYS A 12 -11.86 -1.06 -4.74
CA LYS A 12 -11.10 -0.30 -5.75
C LYS A 12 -10.55 0.98 -5.11
N LEU A 13 -9.23 1.13 -5.11
CA LEU A 13 -8.55 2.33 -4.65
C LEU A 13 -8.76 3.52 -5.61
N PRO A 14 -8.52 4.76 -5.16
CA PRO A 14 -8.66 5.95 -6.00
C PRO A 14 -7.81 5.88 -7.27
N ASP A 15 -8.40 6.29 -8.40
CA ASP A 15 -7.68 6.34 -9.68
C ASP A 15 -6.52 7.36 -9.64
N ASP A 16 -6.59 8.37 -8.77
CA ASP A 16 -5.53 9.36 -8.52
C ASP A 16 -4.21 8.74 -8.05
N LEU A 17 -4.22 7.54 -7.45
CA LEU A 17 -2.98 6.84 -7.10
C LEU A 17 -2.16 6.45 -8.33
N LYS A 18 -2.79 6.33 -9.50
CA LYS A 18 -2.10 6.02 -10.76
C LYS A 18 -1.14 7.11 -11.18
N GLN A 19 -1.33 8.36 -10.75
CA GLN A 19 -0.36 9.43 -11.07
C GLN A 19 0.99 9.20 -10.36
N TYR A 20 0.98 8.43 -9.26
CA TYR A 20 2.16 8.10 -8.47
C TYR A 20 2.72 6.71 -8.82
N GLY A 21 2.12 6.00 -9.79
CA GLY A 21 2.55 4.67 -10.18
C GLY A 21 2.55 4.44 -11.68
N SER A 22 3.18 3.36 -12.11
CA SER A 22 3.37 3.06 -13.53
C SER A 22 2.49 1.92 -14.03
N LYS A 23 1.98 1.07 -13.13
CA LYS A 23 1.16 -0.09 -13.50
C LYS A 23 0.15 -0.44 -12.40
N VAL A 24 -1.09 -0.70 -12.80
CA VAL A 24 -2.13 -1.29 -11.92
C VAL A 24 -2.33 -2.73 -12.36
N SER A 25 -2.33 -3.66 -11.42
CA SER A 25 -2.62 -5.07 -11.69
C SER A 25 -3.60 -5.57 -10.64
N GLU A 26 -4.76 -6.05 -11.07
CA GLU A 26 -5.68 -6.77 -10.20
C GLU A 26 -5.16 -8.20 -10.05
N TYR A 27 -4.78 -8.59 -8.84
CA TYR A 27 -4.28 -9.92 -8.59
C TYR A 27 -5.09 -10.57 -7.47
N LYS A 28 -5.86 -11.62 -7.78
CA LYS A 28 -6.61 -12.41 -6.78
C LYS A 28 -5.82 -13.67 -6.44
N TRP A 29 -4.91 -13.61 -5.46
CA TRP A 29 -4.35 -14.84 -4.88
C TRP A 29 -5.15 -15.24 -3.62
N LYS A 30 -5.62 -16.50 -3.57
CA LYS A 30 -6.01 -17.19 -2.33
C LYS A 30 -4.83 -18.03 -1.81
N THR A 31 -3.83 -17.42 -1.17
CA THR A 31 -2.97 -18.17 -0.24
C THR A 31 -3.46 -17.88 1.18
N THR A 32 -3.09 -18.73 2.14
CA THR A 32 -3.35 -18.49 3.56
C THR A 32 -2.61 -17.26 4.11
N GLU A 33 -1.64 -16.72 3.38
CA GLU A 33 -0.70 -15.72 3.90
C GLU A 33 -0.82 -14.35 3.23
N ASN A 34 -1.18 -14.28 1.95
CA ASN A 34 -1.34 -13.01 1.22
C ASN A 34 -2.65 -13.00 0.42
N ARG A 35 -3.59 -12.14 0.82
CA ARG A 35 -4.86 -11.86 0.11
C ARG A 35 -4.84 -10.43 -0.40
N TYR A 36 -4.35 -10.22 -1.61
CA TYR A 36 -4.57 -8.96 -2.32
C TYR A 36 -5.86 -9.09 -3.13
N GLU A 37 -6.74 -8.08 -3.09
CA GLU A 37 -7.85 -7.95 -4.05
C GLU A 37 -7.53 -6.90 -5.13
N PHE A 38 -6.64 -5.92 -4.84
CA PHE A 38 -6.13 -4.91 -5.77
C PHE A 38 -4.66 -4.60 -5.48
N GLN A 39 -3.83 -4.25 -6.48
CA GLN A 39 -2.43 -3.84 -6.29
C GLN A 39 -2.04 -2.74 -7.29
N TYR A 40 -1.47 -1.65 -6.77
CA TYR A 40 -0.85 -0.56 -7.53
C TYR A 40 0.65 -0.72 -7.39
N GLU A 41 1.37 -0.79 -8.51
CA GLU A 41 2.84 -0.73 -8.54
C GLU A 41 3.26 0.72 -8.74
N LEU A 42 3.78 1.31 -7.68
CA LEU A 42 4.43 2.61 -7.74
C LEU A 42 5.89 2.39 -8.14
N TYR A 43 6.22 2.66 -9.41
CA TYR A 43 7.60 3.03 -9.75
C TYR A 43 7.90 4.39 -9.11
N TYR A 44 9.18 4.71 -8.94
CA TYR A 44 9.76 6.06 -8.77
C TYR A 44 10.37 6.41 -7.40
N GLU A 45 11.35 7.32 -7.50
CA GLU A 45 12.07 8.03 -6.44
C GLU A 45 11.16 9.06 -5.74
N LEU A 46 10.03 8.61 -5.18
CA LEU A 46 9.11 9.50 -4.48
C LEU A 46 9.82 10.18 -3.30
N GLY A 47 9.68 11.49 -3.22
CA GLY A 47 10.08 12.27 -2.06
C GLY A 47 9.05 12.16 -0.94
N LEU A 48 9.38 12.73 0.22
CA LEU A 48 8.49 12.74 1.38
C LEU A 48 7.14 13.40 1.07
N ASN A 49 7.12 14.42 0.20
CA ASN A 49 5.90 15.13 -0.17
C ASN A 49 4.92 14.25 -0.93
N GLU A 50 5.41 13.48 -1.89
CA GLU A 50 4.59 12.56 -2.68
C GLU A 50 4.07 11.43 -1.82
N PHE A 51 4.88 10.88 -0.91
CA PHE A 51 4.40 9.89 0.06
C PHE A 51 3.30 10.46 0.95
N ASN A 52 3.38 11.73 1.36
CA ASN A 52 2.30 12.37 2.11
C ASN A 52 1.00 12.49 1.30
N GLN A 53 1.07 12.72 -0.02
CA GLN A 53 -0.11 12.71 -0.89
C GLN A 53 -0.71 11.31 -1.02
N VAL A 54 0.13 10.28 -1.19
CA VAL A 54 -0.32 8.88 -1.19
C VAL A 54 -1.04 8.54 0.11
N VAL A 55 -0.49 8.93 1.26
CA VAL A 55 -1.12 8.75 2.58
C VAL A 55 -2.47 9.49 2.65
N ALA A 56 -2.57 10.69 2.10
CA ALA A 56 -3.83 11.45 2.08
C ALA A 56 -4.91 10.73 1.25
N LEU A 57 -4.55 10.17 0.09
CA LEU A 57 -5.45 9.37 -0.74
C LEU A 57 -5.90 8.09 -0.01
N CYS A 58 -4.99 7.40 0.65
CA CYS A 58 -5.30 6.23 1.48
C CYS A 58 -6.26 6.59 2.62
N ARG A 59 -6.05 7.76 3.25
CA ARG A 59 -6.92 8.26 4.34
C ARG A 59 -8.32 8.58 3.85
N ASN A 60 -8.44 9.22 2.69
CA ASN A 60 -9.74 9.51 2.10
C ASN A 60 -10.49 8.22 1.73
N HIS A 61 -9.80 7.26 1.12
CA HIS A 61 -10.36 5.94 0.80
C HIS A 61 -10.94 5.24 2.04
N LEU A 62 -10.20 5.18 3.15
CA LEU A 62 -10.64 4.51 4.38
C LEU A 62 -11.73 5.29 5.15
N LYS A 63 -11.86 6.60 4.94
CA LYS A 63 -13.00 7.39 5.47
C LYS A 63 -14.30 7.00 4.77
N GLU A 64 -14.24 6.81 3.46
CA GLU A 64 -15.38 6.41 2.62
C GLU A 64 -15.68 4.91 2.76
N ASN A 65 -14.64 4.08 2.93
CA ASN A 65 -14.71 2.63 3.03
C ASN A 65 -14.25 2.15 4.42
N ARG A 66 -15.05 2.43 5.46
CA ARG A 66 -14.65 2.23 6.88
C ARG A 66 -14.29 0.81 7.30
N TYR A 67 -14.76 -0.19 6.55
CA TYR A 67 -14.46 -1.61 6.81
C TYR A 67 -13.35 -2.16 5.93
N ASP A 68 -12.79 -1.32 5.06
CA ASP A 68 -11.70 -1.71 4.19
C ASP A 68 -10.35 -1.67 4.93
N THR A 69 -9.34 -2.24 4.31
CA THR A 69 -7.97 -2.28 4.80
C THR A 69 -7.06 -2.04 3.61
N ILE A 70 -6.06 -1.19 3.81
CA ILE A 70 -5.04 -0.92 2.80
C ILE A 70 -3.77 -1.67 3.21
N GLU A 71 -3.14 -2.35 2.27
CA GLU A 71 -1.86 -3.03 2.44
C GLU A 71 -0.81 -2.31 1.62
N VAL A 72 0.25 -1.83 2.25
CA VAL A 72 1.37 -1.16 1.58
C VAL A 72 2.64 -1.96 1.80
N THR A 73 3.31 -2.36 0.73
CA THR A 73 4.53 -3.18 0.82
C THR A 73 5.65 -2.57 -0.01
N ASN A 74 6.89 -2.61 0.50
CA ASN A 74 8.06 -2.22 -0.28
C ASN A 74 8.75 -3.46 -0.88
N GLY A 75 8.83 -3.57 -2.20
CA GLY A 75 9.50 -4.67 -2.89
C GLY A 75 10.80 -4.28 -3.58
N LEU A 76 11.59 -5.28 -3.99
CA LEU A 76 12.73 -5.09 -4.89
C LEU A 76 12.27 -5.09 -6.36
N ASN A 77 13.01 -4.36 -7.20
CA ASN A 77 12.86 -4.15 -8.66
C ASN A 77 12.89 -5.42 -9.54
N SER A 78 12.47 -6.57 -9.06
CA SER A 78 12.70 -7.81 -9.79
C SER A 78 11.57 -8.77 -9.58
N ASN A 79 10.42 -8.54 -10.23
CA ASN A 79 9.47 -9.59 -10.62
C ASN A 79 9.30 -10.72 -9.59
N ARG A 80 9.28 -10.40 -8.28
CA ARG A 80 9.25 -11.42 -7.24
C ARG A 80 7.81 -11.85 -7.16
N TYR A 81 7.53 -12.89 -7.91
CA TYR A 81 6.22 -13.47 -8.02
C TYR A 81 6.29 -14.90 -7.50
N PRO A 82 5.58 -15.22 -6.39
CA PRO A 82 4.80 -14.31 -5.56
C PRO A 82 5.69 -13.38 -4.71
N MET A 83 5.14 -12.23 -4.32
CA MET A 83 5.83 -11.32 -3.39
C MET A 83 5.82 -11.95 -1.99
N VAL A 84 7.00 -12.10 -1.40
CA VAL A 84 7.15 -12.67 -0.06
C VAL A 84 7.30 -11.52 0.93
N VAL A 85 6.33 -11.36 1.81
CA VAL A 85 6.40 -10.42 2.93
C VAL A 85 7.15 -11.10 4.07
N SER A 86 8.26 -10.49 4.50
CA SER A 86 9.07 -10.96 5.62
C SER A 86 8.57 -10.44 6.97
N HIS A 87 7.84 -9.33 6.98
CA HIS A 87 7.32 -8.70 8.18
C HIS A 87 6.02 -7.92 7.91
N ILE A 88 5.05 -8.06 8.81
CA ILE A 88 3.77 -7.33 8.76
C ILE A 88 3.63 -6.49 10.02
N GLU A 89 3.49 -5.18 9.83
CA GLU A 89 3.15 -4.23 10.89
C GLU A 89 1.72 -3.72 10.68
N LYS A 90 0.91 -3.76 11.74
CA LYS A 90 -0.45 -3.20 11.71
C LYS A 90 -0.42 -1.78 12.25
N ILE A 91 -0.90 -0.83 11.45
CA ILE A 91 -0.90 0.59 11.80
C ILE A 91 -2.29 1.19 11.55
N HIS A 92 -2.65 2.18 12.36
CA HIS A 92 -3.87 2.94 12.12
C HIS A 92 -3.65 4.04 11.08
N ILE A 93 -4.64 4.34 10.24
CA ILE A 93 -4.52 5.37 9.20
C ILE A 93 -4.14 6.78 9.71
N ASP A 94 -4.46 7.07 10.97
CA ASP A 94 -4.11 8.34 11.62
C ASP A 94 -2.63 8.40 12.04
N GLN A 95 -1.96 7.24 12.16
CA GLN A 95 -0.54 7.14 12.47
C GLN A 95 0.33 7.08 11.22
N LEU A 96 -0.23 6.66 10.09
CA LEU A 96 0.49 6.58 8.82
C LEU A 96 0.94 7.97 8.35
N THR A 97 2.23 8.09 8.05
CA THR A 97 2.85 9.29 7.47
C THR A 97 3.67 8.93 6.24
N GLY A 98 4.05 9.92 5.42
CA GLY A 98 4.92 9.67 4.28
C GLY A 98 6.29 9.12 4.68
N GLN A 99 6.78 9.46 5.88
CA GLN A 99 8.03 8.93 6.42
C GLN A 99 7.95 7.42 6.67
N HIS A 100 6.83 6.90 7.17
CA HIS A 100 6.64 5.46 7.31
C HIS A 100 6.76 4.76 5.96
N LEU A 101 6.16 5.31 4.90
CA LEU A 101 6.25 4.74 3.56
C LEU A 101 7.67 4.81 2.99
N GLN A 102 8.40 5.89 3.28
CA GLN A 102 9.79 6.08 2.87
C GLN A 102 10.75 5.12 3.58
N GLU A 103 10.51 4.86 4.86
CA GLU A 103 11.37 4.01 5.71
C GLU A 103 10.94 2.54 5.68
N LEU A 104 9.85 2.21 4.98
CA LEU A 104 9.36 0.84 4.87
C LEU A 104 10.47 -0.06 4.32
N ARG A 105 10.86 -1.03 5.14
CA ARG A 105 11.92 -1.98 4.76
C ARG A 105 11.50 -2.81 3.57
N VAL A 106 12.47 -3.17 2.75
CA VAL A 106 12.30 -4.16 1.68
C VAL A 106 11.68 -5.43 2.25
N ASP A 107 10.70 -5.98 1.52
CA ASP A 107 9.88 -7.13 1.88
C ASP A 107 9.04 -6.90 3.17
N GLY A 108 8.90 -5.66 3.64
CA GLY A 108 8.04 -5.29 4.76
C GLY A 108 6.69 -4.74 4.31
N MET A 109 5.63 -5.03 5.09
CA MET A 109 4.26 -4.61 4.81
C MET A 109 3.64 -3.84 5.98
N TYR A 110 2.98 -2.73 5.67
CA TYR A 110 1.98 -2.10 6.54
C TYR A 110 0.59 -2.58 6.18
N LYS A 111 -0.13 -3.09 7.18
CA LYS A 111 -1.58 -3.30 7.14
C LYS A 111 -2.27 -2.13 7.83
N ILE A 112 -2.91 -1.28 7.05
CA ILE A 112 -3.48 0.00 7.47
C ILE A 112 -4.99 -0.14 7.60
N GLU A 113 -5.50 0.09 8.81
CA GLU A 113 -6.92 0.06 9.11
C GLU A 113 -7.49 1.47 9.31
N GLY A 114 -8.75 1.68 8.91
CA GLY A 114 -9.50 2.91 9.17
C GLY A 114 -10.04 2.99 10.60
N ASN A 115 -10.59 4.16 10.96
CA ASN A 115 -11.25 4.39 12.26
C ASN A 115 -12.50 3.50 12.40
N ARG A 116 -12.33 2.34 13.03
CA ARG A 116 -13.42 1.52 13.54
C ARG A 116 -13.93 2.14 14.83
N ARG A 117 -14.78 3.16 14.73
CA ARG A 117 -15.62 3.52 15.89
C ARG A 117 -16.71 2.46 15.99
N TYR A 118 -16.62 1.64 17.04
CA TYR A 118 -17.74 0.82 17.54
C TYR A 118 -18.89 1.72 18.01
#